data_AF-A0A0M8PE87-F1
#
_entry.id   AF-A0A0M8PE87-F1
#
_cell.length_a   1.000
_cell.length_b   1.000
_cell.length_c   1.000
_cell.angle_alpha   90.00
_cell.angle_beta   90.00
_cell.angle_gamma   90.00
#
_symmetry.space_group_name_H-M   'P 1'
#
loop_
_entity.id
_entity.type
_entity.pdbx_description
1 polymer ?
#
loop_
_entity_poly.entity_id
_entity_poly.type
_entity_poly.pdbx_seq_one_letter_code
_entity_poly.pdbx_strand_id
1 'polypeptide(L)'
;MSIDPAASTSAGHDAEVARPSDSRRDPEQVRENLRSWLATKVTDPVVENVHIPETTGMSSETLLFDARWDGVDRPLVARVAPGRDRR
;
A
#
# COMPACT_ATOMS: atom_id res chain seq x y z
N MET A 1 12.54 58.19 -4.19
CA MET A 1 12.70 56.84 -3.61
C MET A 1 11.49 56.03 -4.04
N SER A 2 11.60 55.33 -5.18
CA SER A 2 10.57 54.42 -5.68
C SER A 2 11.22 53.07 -5.87
N ILE A 3 10.74 52.10 -5.13
CA ILE A 3 10.95 50.68 -5.39
C ILE A 3 9.55 50.11 -5.57
N ASP A 4 9.20 49.79 -6.80
CA ASP A 4 8.08 48.91 -7.12
C ASP A 4 8.50 47.48 -6.79
N PRO A 5 7.85 46.78 -5.83
CA PRO A 5 8.01 45.34 -5.72
C PRO A 5 7.04 44.69 -6.72
N ALA A 6 7.51 44.54 -7.96
CA ALA A 6 6.87 43.65 -8.91
C ALA A 6 6.89 42.22 -8.35
N ALA A 7 5.71 41.61 -8.37
CA ALA A 7 5.49 40.17 -8.36
C ALA A 7 6.11 39.39 -7.18
N SER A 8 5.38 39.41 -6.07
CA SER A 8 5.15 38.21 -5.27
C SER A 8 4.83 37.03 -6.18
N THR A 9 5.73 36.04 -6.20
CA THR A 9 5.43 34.61 -6.02
C THR A 9 6.75 33.87 -6.12
N SER A 10 7.40 33.64 -4.97
CA SER A 10 8.05 32.34 -4.79
C SER A 10 6.93 31.34 -5.01
N ALA A 11 6.85 30.81 -6.22
CA ALA A 11 5.97 29.71 -6.57
C ALA A 11 6.40 28.55 -5.69
N GLY A 12 5.81 28.53 -4.50
CA GLY A 12 5.19 27.35 -4.01
C GLY A 12 5.94 26.09 -4.34
N HIS A 13 6.89 25.79 -3.46
CA HIS A 13 7.11 24.42 -3.04
C HIS A 13 5.89 23.97 -2.19
N ASP A 14 4.67 24.35 -2.59
CA ASP A 14 3.44 23.82 -2.05
C ASP A 14 3.32 22.47 -2.73
N ALA A 15 3.82 21.48 -2.00
CA ALA A 15 3.11 20.24 -1.78
C ALA A 15 2.05 20.02 -2.87
N GLU A 16 2.49 19.46 -4.01
CA GLU A 16 1.60 18.62 -4.79
C GLU A 16 1.26 17.50 -3.81
N VAL A 17 0.21 17.78 -3.02
CA VAL A 17 -0.40 16.84 -2.10
C VAL A 17 -0.92 15.79 -3.05
N ALA A 18 -0.07 14.81 -3.30
CA ALA A 18 -0.44 13.48 -3.68
C ALA A 18 -1.49 13.09 -2.64
N ARG A 19 -2.75 13.32 -2.99
CA ARG A 19 -3.83 12.54 -2.45
C ARG A 19 -3.96 11.40 -3.46
N PRO A 20 -3.18 10.30 -3.36
CA PRO A 20 -3.74 9.06 -3.82
C PRO A 20 -4.94 8.84 -2.93
N SER A 21 -6.10 9.20 -3.46
CA SER A 21 -7.42 8.83 -2.99
C SER A 21 -7.31 7.40 -2.49
N ASP A 22 -7.56 7.20 -1.20
CA ASP A 22 -7.93 5.95 -0.53
C ASP A 22 -8.05 4.77 -1.50
N SER A 23 -6.92 4.28 -2.01
CA SER A 23 -6.85 2.99 -2.67
C SER A 23 -6.74 1.99 -1.54
N ARG A 24 -7.77 2.03 -0.68
CA ARG A 24 -8.02 1.06 0.36
C ARG A 24 -8.34 -0.20 -0.39
N ARG A 25 -7.29 -0.93 -0.78
CA ARG A 25 -7.42 -2.22 -1.44
C ARG A 25 -8.43 -3.01 -0.63
N ASP A 26 -9.44 -3.51 -1.32
CA ASP A 26 -10.45 -4.32 -0.67
C ASP A 26 -9.74 -5.49 0.05
N PRO A 27 -9.92 -5.64 1.37
CA PRO A 27 -9.15 -6.59 2.16
C PRO A 27 -9.41 -8.04 1.71
N GLU A 28 -10.61 -8.35 1.20
CA GLU A 28 -10.92 -9.67 0.64
C GLU A 28 -10.18 -9.88 -0.67
N GLN A 29 -10.09 -8.86 -1.53
CA GLN A 29 -9.28 -8.94 -2.75
C GLN A 29 -7.80 -9.15 -2.45
N VAL A 30 -7.26 -8.48 -1.42
CA VAL A 30 -5.87 -8.68 -0.98
C VAL A 30 -5.68 -10.10 -0.46
N ARG A 31 -6.61 -10.58 0.36
CA ARG A 31 -6.59 -11.93 0.91
C ARG A 31 -6.59 -12.99 -0.19
N GLU A 32 -7.46 -12.86 -1.19
CA GLU A 32 -7.52 -13.78 -2.33
C GLU A 32 -6.21 -13.79 -3.11
N ASN A 33 -5.65 -12.61 -3.39
CA ASN A 33 -4.37 -12.47 -4.09
C ASN A 33 -3.21 -13.09 -3.30
N LEU A 34 -3.14 -12.85 -1.98
CA LEU A 34 -2.16 -13.44 -1.09
C LEU A 34 -2.29 -14.97 -1.05
N ARG A 35 -3.52 -15.49 -0.95
CA ARG A 35 -3.79 -16.93 -0.95
C ARG A 35 -3.36 -17.57 -2.27
N SER A 36 -3.73 -16.97 -3.40
CA SER A 36 -3.38 -17.46 -4.74
C SER A 36 -1.86 -17.49 -4.93
N TRP A 37 -1.16 -16.43 -4.52
CA TRP A 37 0.30 -16.39 -4.53
C TRP A 37 0.92 -17.46 -3.62
N LEU A 38 0.42 -17.61 -2.40
CA LEU A 38 0.94 -18.58 -1.44
C LEU A 38 0.72 -20.02 -1.92
N ALA A 39 -0.39 -20.28 -2.62
CA ALA A 39 -0.68 -21.59 -3.22
C ALA A 39 0.32 -22.00 -4.32
N THR A 40 1.10 -21.05 -4.85
CA THR A 40 2.23 -21.38 -5.75
C THR A 40 3.47 -21.90 -5.01
N LYS A 41 3.48 -21.81 -3.68
CA LYS A 41 4.63 -22.13 -2.83
C LYS A 41 4.36 -23.27 -1.85
N VAL A 42 3.13 -23.37 -1.36
CA VAL A 42 2.72 -24.38 -0.37
C VAL A 42 1.37 -24.99 -0.74
N THR A 43 1.11 -26.19 -0.23
CA THR A 43 -0.16 -26.90 -0.44
C THR A 43 -1.24 -26.37 0.50
N ASP A 44 -2.43 -26.13 -0.05
CA ASP A 44 -3.65 -25.70 0.68
C ASP A 44 -3.43 -24.59 1.73
N PRO A 45 -2.89 -23.42 1.35
CA PRO A 45 -2.75 -22.33 2.29
C PRO A 45 -4.10 -21.68 2.62
N VAL A 46 -4.26 -21.37 3.91
CA VAL A 46 -5.30 -20.50 4.44
C VAL A 46 -4.67 -19.18 4.81
N VAL A 47 -5.28 -18.06 4.42
CA VAL A 47 -4.85 -16.70 4.78
C VAL A 47 -5.95 -16.06 5.63
N GLU A 48 -5.57 -15.46 6.75
CA GLU A 48 -6.44 -14.85 7.77
C GLU A 48 -5.83 -13.51 8.25
N ASN A 49 -6.61 -12.71 8.99
CA ASN A 49 -6.14 -11.50 9.69
C ASN A 49 -5.30 -10.53 8.83
N VAL A 50 -5.72 -10.28 7.58
CA VAL A 50 -5.02 -9.35 6.69
C VAL A 50 -5.14 -7.92 7.22
N HIS A 51 -4.00 -7.29 7.49
CA HIS A 51 -3.91 -5.93 7.99
C HIS A 51 -3.08 -5.07 7.04
N ILE A 52 -3.70 -3.97 6.58
CA ILE A 52 -3.09 -2.97 5.70
C ILE A 52 -2.87 -1.71 6.55
N PRO A 53 -1.64 -1.41 6.99
CA PRO A 53 -1.34 -0.22 7.78
C PRO A 53 -1.52 1.05 6.94
N GLU A 54 -2.10 2.09 7.54
CA GLU A 54 -2.45 3.35 6.88
C GLU A 54 -1.23 4.18 6.43
N THR A 55 -0.03 3.89 6.96
CA THR A 55 1.18 4.71 6.78
C THR A 55 2.21 4.07 5.84
N THR A 56 1.78 3.52 4.72
CA THR A 56 2.72 3.03 3.71
C THR A 56 3.23 4.18 2.85
N GLY A 57 4.46 4.61 3.14
CA GLY A 57 5.18 5.61 2.36
C GLY A 57 5.25 5.25 0.87
N MET A 58 5.42 6.27 0.03
CA MET A 58 5.21 6.31 -1.43
C MET A 58 5.97 5.29 -2.30
N SER A 59 6.63 4.27 -1.75
CA SER A 59 7.45 3.31 -2.52
C SER A 59 7.21 1.83 -2.21
N SER A 60 6.49 1.46 -1.14
CA SER A 60 6.11 0.07 -0.88
C SER A 60 4.95 0.02 0.11
N GLU A 61 3.94 -0.78 -0.21
CA GLU A 61 2.89 -1.12 0.75
C GLU A 61 3.31 -2.39 1.51
N THR A 62 3.22 -2.35 2.83
CA THR A 62 3.57 -3.48 3.71
C THR A 62 2.29 -4.09 4.22
N LEU A 63 2.05 -5.35 3.90
CA LEU A 63 0.87 -6.12 4.33
C LEU A 63 1.29 -7.08 5.42
N LEU A 64 0.54 -7.10 6.52
CA LEU A 64 0.70 -8.10 7.58
C LEU A 64 -0.47 -9.07 7.50
N PHE A 65 -0.22 -10.37 7.64
CA PHE A 65 -1.29 -11.37 7.61
C PHE A 65 -0.85 -12.65 8.30
N ASP A 66 -1.83 -13.43 8.76
CA ASP A 66 -1.60 -14.78 9.24
C ASP A 66 -1.85 -15.77 8.12
N ALA A 67 -1.01 -16.79 8.03
CA ALA A 67 -1.19 -17.88 7.10
C ALA A 67 -1.02 -19.23 7.80
N ARG A 68 -1.86 -20.20 7.42
CA ARG A 68 -1.79 -21.57 7.92
C ARG A 68 -1.62 -22.53 6.76
N TRP A 69 -0.64 -23.42 6.88
CA TRP A 69 -0.46 -24.59 6.02
C TRP A 69 0.25 -25.69 6.82
N ASP A 70 0.01 -26.95 6.45
CA ASP A 70 0.46 -28.13 7.21
C ASP A 70 0.05 -28.10 8.69
N GLY A 71 -1.10 -27.48 8.99
CA GLY A 71 -1.60 -27.32 10.36
C GLY A 71 -0.84 -26.33 11.24
N VAL A 72 0.10 -25.56 10.69
CA VAL A 72 0.94 -24.61 11.44
C VAL A 72 0.63 -23.17 11.02
N ASP A 73 0.30 -22.33 12.00
CA ASP A 73 0.12 -20.89 11.85
C ASP A 73 1.45 -20.14 11.76
N ARG A 74 1.52 -19.20 10.83
CA ARG A 74 2.71 -18.40 10.55
C ARG A 74 2.31 -16.95 10.30
N PRO A 75 2.76 -16.01 11.15
CA PRO A 75 2.62 -14.59 10.87
C PRO A 75 3.60 -14.21 9.75
N LEU A 76 3.10 -13.55 8.72
CA LEU A 76 3.87 -13.17 7.53
C LEU A 76 3.73 -11.67 7.23
N VAL A 77 4.76 -11.15 6.57
CA VAL A 77 4.79 -9.78 6.07
C VAL A 77 5.10 -9.83 4.58
N ALA A 78 4.25 -9.21 3.76
CA ALA A 78 4.49 -9.03 2.34
C ALA A 78 4.77 -7.56 2.03
N ARG A 79 5.79 -7.32 1.20
CA ARG A 79 6.03 -6.00 0.61
C ARG A 79 5.54 -6.03 -0.81
N VAL A 80 4.56 -5.21 -1.12
CA VAL A 80 3.97 -5.10 -2.45
C VAL A 80 4.24 -3.71 -3.01
N ALA A 81 4.51 -3.67 -4.31
CA ALA A 81 4.54 -2.38 -5.00
C ALA A 81 3.15 -1.74 -4.92
N PRO A 82 3.06 -0.40 -4.81
CA PRO A 82 1.78 0.29 -4.90
C PRO A 82 1.10 -0.10 -6.22
N GLY A 83 -0.20 -0.39 -6.15
CA GLY A 83 -0.97 -0.70 -7.35
C GLY A 83 -0.85 0.45 -8.33
N ARG A 84 -0.41 0.16 -9.56
CA ARG A 84 -0.51 1.13 -10.64
C ARG A 84 -2.01 1.34 -10.86
N ASP A 85 -2.51 2.52 -10.50
CA ASP A 85 -3.87 2.94 -10.82
C ASP A 85 -4.05 2.75 -12.34
N ARG A 86 -4.83 1.73 -12.73
CA ARG A 86 -5.19 1.55 -14.13
C ARG A 86 -6.34 2.54 -14.37
N ARG A 87 -6.00 3.70 -14.91
CA ARG A 87 -6.97 4.59 -15.57
C ARG A 87 -7.66 3.89 -16.74
#